data_AF-A0A3D0SPX1-F1
#
_entry.id   AF-A0A3D0SPX1-F1
#
_cell.length_a   1.000
_cell.length_b   1.000
_cell.length_c   1.000
_cell.angle_alpha   90.00
_cell.angle_beta   90.00
_cell.angle_gamma   90.00
#
_symmetry.space_group_name_H-M   'P 1'
#
loop_
_entity.id
_entity.type
_entity.pdbx_description
1 polymer ?
#
loop_
_entity_poly.entity_id
_entity_poly.type
_entity_poly.pdbx_seq_one_letter_code
_entity_poly.pdbx_strand_id
1 'polypeptide(L)'
;MGYSAGDHAEANLLRTALWTAHLPNALRAWTPHDSCITVTLAINRSPCRNCTALLISALSALYRNFPARGPRNRFILAAKGAYEDAGMTTRTTQNDLHRLHDAGWELCVLQVGPTLSARGRILLEGIERVAGRGFVRLHG
;
A
#
# COMPACT_ATOMS: atom_id res chain seq x y z
N MET A 1 -26.22 -8.89 6.69
CA MET A 1 -25.10 -7.94 6.82
C MET A 1 -23.87 -8.71 7.28
N GLY A 2 -23.01 -9.10 6.34
CA GLY A 2 -21.80 -9.87 6.68
C GLY A 2 -20.70 -8.94 7.17
N TYR A 3 -20.53 -8.84 8.48
CA TYR A 3 -19.31 -8.29 9.07
C TYR A 3 -18.18 -9.28 8.77
N SER A 4 -17.17 -8.88 7.99
CA SER A 4 -15.92 -9.63 7.98
C SER A 4 -15.25 -9.37 9.32
N ALA A 5 -15.53 -10.23 10.30
CA ALA A 5 -14.82 -10.34 11.56
C ALA A 5 -13.49 -11.12 11.40
N GLY A 6 -12.99 -11.23 10.16
CA GLY A 6 -11.71 -11.86 9.86
C GLY A 6 -10.59 -10.83 9.79
N ASP A 7 -9.36 -11.25 10.08
CA ASP A 7 -8.18 -10.43 9.87
C ASP A 7 -8.14 -9.93 8.41
N HIS A 8 -8.03 -8.62 8.23
CA HIS A 8 -7.91 -8.00 6.91
C HIS A 8 -6.67 -8.53 6.17
N ALA A 9 -6.69 -8.52 4.83
CA ALA A 9 -5.61 -9.05 4.00
C ALA A 9 -4.24 -8.41 4.34
N GLU A 10 -4.24 -7.12 4.66
CA GLU A 10 -3.08 -6.34 5.08
C GLU A 10 -2.52 -6.86 6.41
N ALA A 11 -3.39 -7.10 7.41
CA ALA A 11 -2.96 -7.63 8.70
C ALA A 11 -2.37 -9.05 8.55
N ASN A 12 -3.00 -9.88 7.72
CA ASN A 12 -2.49 -11.21 7.39
C ASN A 12 -1.12 -11.15 6.73
N LEU A 13 -0.96 -10.31 5.70
CA LEU A 13 0.30 -10.13 4.97
C LEU A 13 1.46 -9.80 5.93
N LEU A 14 1.24 -8.86 6.85
CA LEU A 14 2.28 -8.39 7.77
C LEU A 14 2.73 -9.46 8.78
N ARG A 15 1.94 -10.52 8.98
CA ARG A 15 2.32 -11.68 9.81
C ARG A 15 3.02 -12.78 9.02
N THR A 16 2.94 -12.76 7.69
CA THR A 16 3.54 -13.83 6.86
C THR A 16 5.06 -13.73 6.81
N ALA A 17 5.71 -14.87 6.53
CA ALA A 17 7.16 -14.94 6.28
C ALA A 17 7.60 -14.01 5.13
N LEU A 18 6.71 -13.69 4.19
CA LEU A 18 7.00 -12.75 3.11
C LEU A 18 7.42 -11.39 3.69
N TRP A 19 6.68 -10.85 4.65
CA TRP A 19 6.98 -9.58 5.28
C TRP A 19 8.03 -9.71 6.38
N THR A 20 7.92 -10.72 7.24
CA THR A 20 8.74 -10.82 8.46
C THR A 20 10.14 -11.37 8.21
N ALA A 21 10.35 -12.14 7.14
CA ALA A 21 11.63 -12.80 6.86
C ALA A 21 12.16 -12.53 5.45
N HIS A 22 11.36 -12.79 4.40
CA HIS A 22 11.85 -12.76 3.02
C HIS A 22 12.22 -11.35 2.57
N LEU A 23 11.37 -10.36 2.84
CA LEU A 23 11.68 -8.97 2.50
C LEU A 23 12.94 -8.47 3.25
N PRO A 24 13.07 -8.61 4.58
CA PRO A 24 14.32 -8.30 5.28
C PRO A 24 15.55 -9.03 4.73
N ASN A 25 15.42 -10.32 4.39
CA ASN A 25 16.51 -11.10 3.78
C ASN A 25 16.90 -10.55 2.41
N ALA A 26 15.92 -10.21 1.57
CA ALA A 26 16.15 -9.60 0.27
C ALA A 26 16.86 -8.24 0.43
N LEU A 27 16.40 -7.39 1.34
CA LEU A 27 17.04 -6.09 1.61
C LEU A 27 18.49 -6.24 2.12
N ARG A 28 18.80 -7.30 2.88
CA ARG A 28 20.16 -7.60 3.34
C ARG A 28 21.07 -8.09 2.20
N ALA A 29 20.57 -9.01 1.40
CA ALA A 29 21.33 -9.68 0.35
C ALA A 29 21.37 -8.91 -0.97
N TRP A 30 20.61 -7.81 -1.10
CA TRP A 30 20.44 -7.10 -2.37
C TRP A 30 21.77 -6.59 -2.95
N THR A 31 22.06 -7.05 -4.17
CA THR A 31 23.17 -6.60 -5.00
C THR A 31 22.67 -6.38 -6.43
N PRO A 32 23.16 -5.36 -7.17
CA PRO A 32 24.14 -4.37 -6.75
C PRO A 32 23.55 -3.30 -5.80
N HIS A 33 24.38 -2.77 -4.91
CA HIS A 33 23.99 -1.88 -3.79
C HIS A 33 23.46 -0.50 -4.22
N ASP A 34 23.62 -0.15 -5.49
CA ASP A 34 23.17 1.07 -6.13
C ASP A 34 21.76 0.97 -6.72
N SER A 35 21.22 -0.24 -6.87
CA SER A 35 19.88 -0.47 -7.41
C SER A 35 18.82 -0.52 -6.31
N CYS A 36 17.61 0.00 -6.60
CA CYS A 36 16.49 -0.03 -5.67
C CYS A 36 15.67 -1.32 -5.82
N ILE A 37 15.26 -1.92 -4.70
CA ILE A 37 14.19 -2.91 -4.67
C ILE A 37 12.86 -2.17 -4.79
N THR A 38 11.97 -2.68 -5.64
CA THR A 38 10.57 -2.25 -5.67
C THR A 38 9.69 -3.35 -5.08
N VAL A 39 8.98 -3.01 -4.00
CA VAL A 39 7.98 -3.88 -3.37
C VAL A 39 6.61 -3.33 -3.70
N THR A 40 5.79 -4.11 -4.39
CA THR A 40 4.41 -3.70 -4.73
C THR A 40 3.41 -4.56 -3.97
N LEU A 41 2.57 -3.91 -3.16
CA LEU A 41 1.39 -4.50 -2.56
C LEU A 41 0.18 -4.20 -3.45
N ALA A 42 -0.28 -5.21 -4.19
CA ALA A 42 -1.48 -5.12 -5.01
C ALA A 42 -2.71 -5.65 -4.25
N ILE A 43 -3.72 -4.80 -4.05
CA ILE A 43 -4.92 -5.13 -3.27
C ILE A 43 -6.21 -4.67 -3.98
N ASN A 44 -7.33 -5.32 -3.65
CA ASN A 44 -8.62 -5.03 -4.29
C ASN A 44 -9.23 -3.68 -3.85
N ARG A 45 -9.00 -3.27 -2.60
CA ARG A 45 -9.49 -2.00 -2.06
C ARG A 45 -8.38 -1.32 -1.27
N SER A 46 -8.37 0.00 -1.21
CA SER A 46 -7.44 0.77 -0.37
C SER A 46 -7.60 0.37 1.11
N PRO A 47 -6.57 0.55 1.95
CA PRO A 47 -6.64 0.11 3.33
C PRO A 47 -7.68 0.91 4.12
N CYS A 48 -8.42 0.23 4.98
CA CYS A 48 -9.25 0.89 5.99
C CYS A 48 -8.37 1.69 6.97
N ARG A 49 -8.97 2.51 7.84
CA ARG A 49 -8.23 3.31 8.84
C ARG A 49 -7.25 2.47 9.69
N ASN A 50 -7.68 1.28 10.13
CA ASN A 50 -6.85 0.40 10.97
C ASN A 50 -5.70 -0.21 10.17
N CYS A 51 -5.97 -0.72 8.96
CA CYS A 51 -4.95 -1.27 8.07
C CYS A 51 -3.93 -0.20 7.65
N THR A 52 -4.37 1.05 7.49
CA THR A 52 -3.47 2.18 7.23
C THR A 52 -2.44 2.33 8.36
N ALA A 53 -2.89 2.32 9.62
CA ALA A 53 -1.98 2.42 10.76
C ALA A 53 -0.99 1.23 10.83
N LEU A 54 -1.45 0.01 10.49
CA LEU A 54 -0.60 -1.18 10.44
C LEU A 54 0.47 -1.07 9.35
N LEU A 55 0.10 -0.68 8.13
CA LEU A 55 1.04 -0.52 7.01
C LEU A 55 2.08 0.57 7.26
N ILE A 56 1.68 1.69 7.88
CA ILE A 56 2.61 2.77 8.28
C ILE A 56 3.61 2.24 9.31
N SER A 57 3.11 1.55 10.33
CA SER A 57 3.95 1.01 11.42
C SER A 57 4.94 -0.03 10.90
N ALA A 58 4.49 -0.89 9.97
CA ALA A 58 5.29 -1.92 9.36
C ALA A 58 6.42 -1.34 8.50
N LEU A 59 6.14 -0.35 7.65
CA LEU A 59 7.16 0.30 6.82
C LEU A 59 8.17 1.08 7.70
N SER A 60 7.67 1.78 8.72
CA SER A 60 8.52 2.49 9.69
C SER A 60 9.46 1.53 10.43
N ALA A 61 8.97 0.35 10.83
CA ALA A 61 9.79 -0.68 11.47
C ALA A 61 10.87 -1.22 10.53
N LEU A 62 10.52 -1.42 9.26
CA LEU A 62 11.47 -1.85 8.23
C LEU A 62 12.57 -0.80 8.03
N TYR A 63 12.22 0.49 7.96
CA TYR A 63 13.20 1.57 7.84
C TYR A 63 14.11 1.70 9.06
N ARG A 64 13.60 1.48 10.29
CA ARG A 64 14.45 1.42 11.49
C ARG A 64 15.46 0.27 11.44
N ASN A 65 15.08 -0.88 10.89
CA ASN A 65 15.97 -2.02 10.73
C ASN A 65 16.98 -1.85 9.59
N PHE A 66 16.69 -0.96 8.63
CA PHE A 66 17.49 -0.73 7.43
C PHE A 66 17.63 0.77 7.10
N PRO A 67 18.21 1.61 7.97
CA PRO A 67 18.13 3.07 7.84
C PRO A 67 18.76 3.63 6.55
N ALA A 68 19.85 3.03 6.06
CA ALA A 68 20.53 3.46 4.84
C ALA A 68 19.91 2.91 3.55
N ARG A 69 19.22 1.75 3.63
CA ARG A 69 18.69 1.03 2.46
C ARG A 69 17.19 1.26 2.30
N GLY A 70 16.44 1.24 3.39
CA GLY A 70 14.98 1.36 3.43
C GLY A 70 14.45 2.51 2.58
N PRO A 71 14.87 3.77 2.83
CA PRO A 71 14.40 4.93 2.05
C PRO A 71 14.83 4.94 0.58
N ARG A 72 15.84 4.15 0.18
CA ARG A 72 16.25 4.01 -1.22
C ARG A 72 15.39 3.02 -2.00
N ASN A 73 14.63 2.18 -1.29
CA ASN A 73 13.73 1.20 -1.89
C ASN A 73 12.33 1.77 -2.03
N ARG A 74 11.59 1.29 -3.04
CA ARG A 74 10.26 1.79 -3.37
C ARG A 74 9.21 0.84 -2.82
N PHE A 75 8.24 1.38 -2.08
CA PHE A 75 7.12 0.62 -1.51
C PHE A 75 5.83 1.14 -2.10
N ILE A 76 5.27 0.40 -3.05
CA ILE A 76 4.08 0.80 -3.81
C ILE A 76 2.85 0.09 -3.24
N LEU A 77 1.84 0.87 -2.88
CA LEU A 77 0.51 0.38 -2.53
C LEU A 77 -0.42 0.61 -3.71
N ALA A 78 -0.66 -0.45 -4.48
CA ALA A 78 -1.51 -0.43 -5.67
C ALA A 78 -2.89 -1.01 -5.34
N ALA A 79 -3.92 -0.16 -5.25
CA ALA A 79 -5.27 -0.61 -4.94
C ALA A 79 -6.24 -0.42 -6.11
N LYS A 80 -7.10 -1.40 -6.39
CA LYS A 80 -8.07 -1.33 -7.51
C LYS A 80 -9.18 -0.30 -7.30
N GLY A 81 -9.44 0.11 -6.06
CA GLY A 81 -10.36 1.20 -5.76
C GLY A 81 -10.48 1.52 -4.27
N ALA A 82 -11.24 2.58 -3.94
CA ALA A 82 -11.42 3.04 -2.58
C ALA A 82 -12.23 2.05 -1.72
N TYR A 83 -11.78 1.84 -0.48
CA TYR A 83 -12.55 1.18 0.59
C TYR A 83 -13.47 2.21 1.24
N GLU A 84 -14.66 2.34 0.68
CA GLU A 84 -15.70 3.24 1.18
C GLU A 84 -17.10 2.70 0.88
N ASP A 85 -18.03 2.88 1.80
CA ASP A 85 -19.46 2.71 1.53
C ASP A 85 -20.20 3.75 2.38
N ALA A 86 -21.40 4.16 1.94
CA ALA A 86 -22.24 5.07 2.71
C ALA A 86 -22.52 4.45 4.09
N GLY A 87 -22.00 5.07 5.16
CA GLY A 87 -22.11 4.59 6.54
C GLY A 87 -20.89 3.84 7.10
N MET A 88 -19.82 3.61 6.32
CA MET A 88 -18.59 3.01 6.85
C MET A 88 -17.78 3.99 7.70
N THR A 89 -17.63 3.69 9.00
CA THR A 89 -16.79 4.44 9.94
C THR A 89 -15.29 4.20 9.70
N THR A 90 -14.93 3.05 9.13
CA THR A 90 -13.54 2.62 8.89
C THR A 90 -13.06 2.87 7.47
N ARG A 91 -13.82 3.61 6.65
CA ARG A 91 -13.45 3.93 5.27
C ARG A 91 -12.06 4.55 5.15
N THR A 92 -11.40 4.38 4.01
CA THR A 92 -10.19 5.13 3.69
C THR A 92 -10.54 6.62 3.61
N THR A 93 -9.86 7.46 4.37
CA THR A 93 -10.04 8.91 4.33
C THR A 93 -8.90 9.60 3.59
N GLN A 94 -9.10 10.87 3.22
CA GLN A 94 -8.02 11.68 2.66
C GLN A 94 -6.82 11.80 3.61
N ASN A 95 -7.06 11.86 4.92
CA ASN A 95 -6.00 11.89 5.92
C ASN A 95 -5.21 10.57 5.97
N ASP A 96 -5.88 9.43 5.76
CA ASP A 96 -5.20 8.13 5.69
C ASP A 96 -4.25 8.06 4.48
N LEU A 97 -4.65 8.61 3.33
CA LEU A 97 -3.79 8.70 2.14
C LEU A 97 -2.55 9.59 2.40
N HIS A 98 -2.73 10.77 3.01
CA HIS A 98 -1.58 11.62 3.39
C HIS A 98 -0.62 10.88 4.32
N ARG A 99 -1.15 10.23 5.37
CA ARG A 99 -0.32 9.50 6.34
C ARG A 99 0.43 8.33 5.73
N LEU A 100 -0.15 7.63 4.74
CA LEU A 100 0.55 6.57 4.01
C LEU A 100 1.69 7.15 3.16
N HIS A 101 1.41 8.22 2.43
CA HIS A 101 2.40 8.91 1.61
C HIS A 101 3.58 9.42 2.45
N ASP A 102 3.30 10.12 3.55
CA ASP A 102 4.32 10.66 4.44
C ASP A 102 5.16 9.57 5.12
N ALA A 103 4.59 8.37 5.30
CA ALA A 103 5.31 7.21 5.81
C ALA A 103 6.24 6.55 4.77
N GLY A 104 6.21 6.97 3.51
CA GLY A 104 7.04 6.46 2.42
C GLY A 104 6.34 5.48 1.48
N TRP A 105 5.01 5.30 1.59
CA TRP A 105 4.27 4.53 0.60
C TRP A 105 3.99 5.36 -0.65
N GLU A 106 4.38 4.83 -1.80
CA GLU A 106 3.92 5.31 -3.09
C GLU A 106 2.51 4.79 -3.36
N LEU A 107 1.56 5.68 -3.57
CA LEU A 107 0.15 5.33 -3.74
C LEU A 107 -0.23 5.27 -5.22
N CYS A 108 -0.80 4.15 -5.64
CA CYS A 108 -1.23 3.96 -7.03
C CYS A 108 -2.63 3.35 -7.10
N VAL A 109 -3.38 3.71 -8.15
CA VAL A 109 -4.56 2.95 -8.54
C VAL A 109 -4.15 1.79 -9.43
N LEU A 110 -4.61 0.58 -9.09
CA LEU A 110 -4.45 -0.61 -9.91
C LEU A 110 -5.55 -0.67 -10.96
N GLN A 111 -5.18 -0.47 -12.22
CA GLN A 111 -6.09 -0.67 -13.35
C GLN A 111 -6.00 -2.11 -13.87
N VAL A 112 -7.13 -2.83 -13.81
CA VAL A 112 -7.30 -4.16 -14.41
C VAL A 112 -8.27 -4.04 -15.57
N GLY A 113 -7.78 -4.14 -16.81
CA GLY A 113 -8.56 -3.97 -18.03
C GLY A 113 -8.50 -2.54 -18.62
N PRO A 114 -9.40 -2.20 -19.57
CA PRO A 114 -9.28 -0.98 -20.37
C PRO A 114 -9.56 0.31 -19.58
N THR A 115 -10.32 0.24 -18.49
CA THR A 115 -10.78 1.40 -17.72
C THR A 115 -10.67 1.19 -16.21
N LEU A 116 -10.65 2.30 -15.46
CA LEU A 116 -10.75 2.26 -14.00
C LEU A 116 -12.16 1.89 -13.54
N SER A 117 -12.24 1.16 -12.44
CA SER A 117 -13.52 0.96 -11.75
C SER A 117 -14.04 2.30 -11.20
N ALA A 118 -15.33 2.40 -10.89
CA ALA A 118 -15.90 3.60 -10.26
C ALA A 118 -15.15 3.97 -8.96
N ARG A 119 -14.85 2.97 -8.13
CA ARG A 119 -14.04 3.12 -6.91
C ARG A 119 -12.57 3.44 -7.21
N GLY A 120 -12.06 2.97 -8.34
CA GLY A 120 -10.72 3.31 -8.83
C GLY A 120 -10.60 4.79 -9.16
N ARG A 121 -11.63 5.39 -9.77
CA ARG A 121 -11.68 6.84 -10.02
C ARG A 121 -11.70 7.65 -8.73
N ILE A 122 -12.52 7.24 -7.76
CA ILE A 122 -12.59 7.92 -6.45
C ILE A 122 -11.22 7.86 -5.74
N LEU A 123 -10.58 6.69 -5.76
CA LEU A 123 -9.24 6.55 -5.19
C LEU A 123 -8.22 7.41 -5.94
N LEU A 124 -8.28 7.47 -7.27
CA LEU A 124 -7.38 8.29 -8.09
C LEU A 124 -7.48 9.76 -7.70
N GLU A 125 -8.70 10.31 -7.61
CA GLU A 125 -8.91 11.69 -7.17
C GLU A 125 -8.32 11.96 -5.78
N GLY A 126 -8.44 11.00 -4.86
CA GLY A 126 -7.84 11.07 -3.54
C GLY A 126 -6.31 11.08 -3.59
N ILE A 127 -5.70 10.23 -4.41
CA ILE A 127 -4.25 10.11 -4.58
C ILE A 127 -3.66 11.34 -5.27
N GLU A 128 -4.32 11.87 -6.31
CA GLU A 128 -3.85 13.05 -7.05
C GLU A 128 -3.71 14.29 -6.15
N ARG A 129 -4.56 14.41 -5.13
CA ARG A 129 -4.47 15.48 -4.13
C ARG A 129 -3.27 15.34 -3.17
N VAL A 130 -2.67 14.16 -3.07
CA VAL A 130 -1.55 13.88 -2.15
C VAL A 130 -0.22 13.84 -2.89
N ALA A 131 -0.16 13.06 -3.97
CA ALA A 131 1.10 12.67 -4.61
C ALA A 131 1.25 13.18 -6.06
N GLY A 132 0.29 13.97 -6.57
CA GLY A 132 0.40 14.64 -7.87
C GLY A 132 0.19 13.78 -9.12
N ARG A 133 0.38 12.44 -9.07
CA ARG A 133 -0.12 11.39 -10.01
C ARG A 133 0.51 10.00 -9.74
N GLY A 134 -0.24 8.91 -9.97
CA GLY A 134 0.31 7.54 -9.99
C GLY A 134 -0.72 6.45 -10.29
N PHE A 135 -0.55 5.70 -11.38
CA PHE A 135 -1.27 4.44 -11.61
C PHE A 135 -0.32 3.35 -12.05
N VAL A 136 -0.60 2.11 -11.62
CA VAL A 136 0.07 0.90 -12.11
C VAL A 136 -0.94 0.18 -13.01
N ARG A 137 -0.55 -0.06 -14.25
CA ARG A 137 -1.39 -0.74 -15.25
C ARG A 137 -0.91 -2.17 -15.43
N LEU A 138 -1.78 -3.14 -15.18
CA LEU A 138 -1.55 -4.53 -15.57
C LEU A 138 -2.25 -4.74 -16.92
N HIS A 139 -1.47 -5.00 -17.96
CA HIS A 139 -2.01 -5.46 -19.23
C HIS A 139 -2.32 -6.96 -19.11
N GLY A 140 -3.57 -7.32 -19.40
CA GLY A 140 -3.99 -8.70 -19.60
C GLY A 140 -4.06 -9.00 -21.09
#